data_AF-X0XAQ7-F1
#
_entry.id   AF-X0XAQ7-F1
#
_cell.length_a   1.000
_cell.length_b   1.000
_cell.length_c   1.000
_cell.angle_alpha   90.00
_cell.angle_beta   90.00
_cell.angle_gamma   90.00
#
_symmetry.space_group_name_H-M   'P 1'
#
loop_
_entity.id
_entity.type
_entity.pdbx_description
1 polymer ?
#
loop_
_entity_poly.entity_id
_entity_poly.type
_entity_poly.pdbx_seq_one_letter_code
_entity_poly.pdbx_strand_id
1 'polypeptide(L)'
;MVNASKHPNIQLFTYSDIIEFSGITGDYNVKIRKNPRFVNESNCTGCGLCTTKCPIKVPNEFYSGIGERNAIYIPFPQAVPKYAVMDKSVCIDCKN
;
A
#
# COMPACT_ATOMS: atom_id res chain seq x y z
N MET A 1 0.08 -0.34 -15.36
CA MET A 1 0.28 -1.08 -14.08
C MET A 1 -0.19 -2.53 -14.12
N VAL A 2 -1.39 -2.82 -14.67
CA VAL A 2 -1.90 -4.22 -14.77
C VAL A 2 -0.92 -5.17 -15.45
N ASN A 3 -0.35 -4.79 -16.60
CA ASN A 3 0.61 -5.64 -17.32
C ASN A 3 1.89 -5.87 -16.51
N ALA A 4 2.44 -4.82 -15.88
CA ALA A 4 3.63 -4.92 -15.05
C ALA A 4 3.42 -5.84 -13.83
N SER A 5 2.23 -5.81 -13.22
CA SER A 5 1.89 -6.67 -12.08
C SER A 5 1.75 -8.15 -12.44
N LYS A 6 1.58 -8.49 -13.71
CA LYS A 6 1.39 -9.88 -14.19
C LYS A 6 2.58 -10.38 -15.02
N HIS A 7 3.62 -9.57 -15.19
CA HIS A 7 4.72 -9.89 -16.09
C HIS A 7 5.71 -10.85 -15.39
N PRO A 8 6.09 -11.99 -16.01
CA PRO A 8 6.90 -13.02 -15.36
C PRO A 8 8.31 -12.54 -14.99
N ASN A 9 8.87 -11.61 -15.75
CA ASN A 9 10.22 -11.07 -15.52
C ASN A 9 10.24 -9.77 -14.70
N ILE A 10 9.12 -9.37 -14.10
CA ILE A 10 9.04 -8.15 -13.29
C ILE A 10 8.54 -8.52 -11.90
N GLN A 11 9.37 -8.23 -10.89
CA GLN A 11 8.96 -8.31 -9.49
C GLN A 11 8.52 -6.92 -9.02
N LEU A 12 7.25 -6.78 -8.64
CA LEU A 12 6.68 -5.51 -8.23
C LEU A 12 6.69 -5.37 -6.70
N PHE A 13 7.55 -4.51 -6.18
CA PHE A 13 7.57 -4.11 -4.77
C PHE A 13 6.77 -2.83 -4.58
N THR A 14 5.46 -2.94 -4.29
CA THR A 14 4.64 -1.78 -3.94
C THR A 14 4.73 -1.47 -2.45
N TYR A 15 4.49 -0.21 -2.06
CA TYR A 15 4.58 0.26 -0.67
C TYR A 15 5.91 -0.16 -0.03
N SER A 16 7.00 0.12 -0.74
CA SER A 16 8.35 -0.29 -0.38
C SER A 16 9.32 0.83 -0.69
N ASP A 17 10.32 1.01 0.17
CA ASP A 17 11.33 2.05 0.04
C ASP A 17 12.71 1.43 -0.11
N ILE A 18 13.59 2.06 -0.88
CA ILE A 18 15.00 1.71 -0.93
C ILE A 18 15.65 2.30 0.32
N ILE A 19 16.26 1.45 1.15
CA ILE A 19 16.93 1.88 2.38
C ILE A 19 18.44 1.98 2.22
N GLU A 20 19.00 1.23 1.28
CA GLU A 20 20.44 1.20 1.03
C GLU A 20 20.68 0.84 -0.43
N PHE A 21 21.63 1.53 -1.04
CA PHE A 21 22.11 1.27 -2.38
C PHE A 21 23.63 1.29 -2.35
N SER A 22 24.24 0.19 -2.76
CA SER A 22 25.69 0.00 -2.75
C SER A 22 26.15 -0.80 -3.96
N GLY A 23 27.44 -0.80 -4.23
CA GLY A 23 28.05 -1.53 -5.34
C GLY A 23 28.63 -0.63 -6.42
N ILE A 24 29.00 -1.23 -7.53
CA ILE A 24 29.64 -0.58 -8.68
C ILE A 24 28.88 -0.92 -9.96
N THR A 25 29.22 -0.26 -11.07
CA THR A 25 28.54 -0.47 -12.34
C THR A 25 28.51 -1.95 -12.74
N GLY A 26 27.31 -2.54 -12.79
CA GLY A 26 27.08 -3.93 -13.17
C GLY A 26 26.90 -4.90 -12.00
N ASP A 27 27.23 -4.49 -10.77
CA ASP A 27 27.03 -5.27 -9.54
C ASP A 27 26.48 -4.36 -8.44
N TYR A 28 25.15 -4.29 -8.36
CA TYR A 28 24.44 -3.45 -7.41
C TYR A 28 23.80 -4.31 -6.32
N ASN A 29 24.01 -3.90 -5.08
CA ASN A 29 23.33 -4.45 -3.91
C ASN A 29 22.37 -3.40 -3.36
N VAL A 30 21.07 -3.71 -3.46
CA VAL A 30 19.98 -2.83 -3.04
C VAL A 30 19.20 -3.49 -1.92
N LYS A 31 19.07 -2.80 -0.78
CA LYS A 31 18.17 -3.23 0.28
C LYS A 31 16.85 -2.47 0.15
N ILE A 32 15.77 -3.23 0.06
CA ILE A 32 14.41 -2.71 -0.09
C ILE A 32 13.64 -3.06 1.19
N ARG A 33 13.09 -2.04 1.86
CA ARG A 33 12.16 -2.23 2.96
C ARG A 33 10.75 -2.32 2.39
N LYS A 34 10.09 -3.46 2.58
CA LYS A 34 8.65 -3.59 2.31
C LYS A 34 7.88 -3.08 3.52
N ASN A 35 7.18 -1.97 3.37
CA ASN A 35 6.46 -1.36 4.48
C ASN A 35 5.23 -2.23 4.85
N PRO A 36 4.92 -2.37 6.14
CA PRO A 36 3.80 -3.19 6.57
C PRO A 36 2.47 -2.51 6.18
N ARG A 37 1.65 -3.20 5.41
CA ARG A 37 0.26 -2.76 5.11
C ARG A 37 -0.69 -2.99 6.28
N PHE A 38 -0.24 -3.76 7.29
CA PHE A 38 -1.05 -4.29 8.40
C PHE A 38 -2.29 -5.07 7.95
N VAL A 39 -2.24 -5.60 6.73
CA VAL A 39 -3.24 -6.49 6.12
C VAL A 39 -2.48 -7.66 5.51
N ASN A 40 -3.01 -8.88 5.64
CA ASN A 40 -2.43 -10.04 4.98
C ASN A 40 -2.74 -10.00 3.47
N GLU A 41 -1.71 -9.78 2.65
CA GLU A 41 -1.81 -9.67 1.19
C GLU A 41 -2.38 -10.94 0.53
N SER A 42 -2.11 -12.13 1.08
CA SER A 42 -2.63 -13.40 0.54
C SER A 42 -4.14 -13.57 0.75
N ASN A 43 -4.68 -12.97 1.82
CA ASN A 43 -6.10 -13.05 2.16
C ASN A 43 -6.90 -11.82 1.70
N CYS A 44 -6.21 -10.74 1.30
CA CYS A 44 -6.86 -9.50 0.90
C CYS A 44 -7.42 -9.60 -0.52
N THR A 45 -8.75 -9.54 -0.64
CA THR A 45 -9.44 -9.58 -1.93
C THR A 45 -9.64 -8.19 -2.57
N GLY A 46 -9.33 -7.11 -1.84
CA GLY A 46 -9.58 -5.75 -2.31
C GLY A 46 -11.06 -5.37 -2.38
N CYS A 47 -11.93 -6.04 -1.60
CA CYS A 47 -13.38 -5.83 -1.61
C CYS A 47 -13.84 -4.47 -1.04
N GLY A 48 -13.04 -3.82 -0.20
CA GLY A 48 -13.34 -2.50 0.37
C GLY A 48 -14.28 -2.48 1.58
N LEU A 49 -14.81 -3.63 2.03
CA LEU A 49 -15.72 -3.67 3.20
C LEU A 49 -15.09 -3.15 4.51
N CYS A 50 -13.77 -3.22 4.62
CA CYS A 50 -13.05 -2.69 5.79
C CYS A 50 -13.05 -1.15 5.83
N THR A 51 -13.03 -0.50 4.67
CA THR A 51 -12.98 0.97 4.60
C THR A 51 -14.32 1.59 4.99
N THR A 52 -15.44 0.91 4.70
CA THR A 52 -16.79 1.40 5.02
C THR A 52 -17.11 1.34 6.51
N LYS A 53 -16.52 0.40 7.24
CA LYS A 53 -16.71 0.23 8.69
C LYS A 53 -15.82 1.13 9.55
N CYS A 54 -14.74 1.67 8.98
CA CYS A 54 -13.75 2.40 9.73
C CYS A 54 -14.30 3.77 10.21
N PRO A 55 -14.29 4.07 11.52
CA PRO A 55 -14.84 5.31 12.04
C PRO A 55 -13.91 6.53 11.82
N ILE A 56 -12.62 6.29 11.58
CA ILE A 56 -11.64 7.36 11.40
C ILE A 56 -11.70 7.88 9.96
N LYS A 57 -11.67 9.20 9.83
CA LYS A 57 -11.57 9.91 8.56
C LYS A 57 -10.43 10.92 8.62
N VAL A 58 -9.64 10.96 7.57
CA VAL A 58 -8.49 11.86 7.42
C VAL A 58 -8.45 12.41 5.99
N PRO A 59 -7.83 13.58 5.74
CA PRO A 59 -7.69 14.11 4.39
C PRO A 59 -7.01 13.12 3.45
N ASN A 60 -7.50 13.02 2.21
CA ASN A 60 -6.97 12.06 1.24
C ASN A 60 -5.75 12.62 0.49
N GLU A 61 -4.57 12.04 0.70
CA GLU A 61 -3.32 12.48 0.08
C GLU A 61 -3.30 12.23 -1.43
N PHE A 62 -3.99 11.19 -1.92
CA PHE A 62 -4.07 10.91 -3.36
C PHE A 62 -4.77 12.05 -4.12
N TYR A 63 -5.75 12.69 -3.48
CA TYR A 63 -6.47 13.84 -4.03
C TYR A 63 -5.94 15.18 -3.46
N SER A 64 -4.67 15.23 -3.03
CA SER A 64 -4.03 16.44 -2.52
C SER A 64 -4.79 17.12 -1.37
N GLY A 65 -5.38 16.32 -0.47
CA GLY A 65 -6.15 16.79 0.68
C GLY A 65 -7.62 17.12 0.37
N ILE A 66 -8.06 16.96 -0.88
CA ILE A 66 -9.47 17.14 -1.24
C ILE A 66 -10.24 15.85 -0.95
N GLY A 67 -11.27 15.96 -0.12
CA GLY A 67 -12.04 14.82 0.35
C GLY A 67 -11.34 14.03 1.45
N GLU A 68 -12.00 12.97 1.90
CA GLU A 68 -11.57 12.16 3.04
C GLU A 68 -11.28 10.72 2.62
N ARG A 69 -10.35 10.07 3.32
CA ARG A 69 -10.15 8.63 3.32
C ARG A 69 -10.27 8.10 4.74
N ASN A 70 -10.50 6.80 4.88
CA ASN A 70 -10.48 6.13 6.17
C ASN A 70 -9.05 5.76 6.61
N ALA A 71 -8.86 5.38 7.88
CA ALA A 71 -7.57 4.89 8.37
C ALA A 71 -7.13 3.60 7.65
N ILE A 72 -8.08 2.70 7.33
CA ILE A 72 -7.87 1.60 6.39
C ILE A 72 -8.50 1.98 5.05
N TYR A 73 -7.70 1.96 3.98
CA TYR A 73 -8.09 2.50 2.69
C TYR A 73 -7.45 1.75 1.51
N ILE A 74 -7.98 2.00 0.32
CA ILE A 74 -7.35 1.68 -0.96
C ILE A 74 -7.11 3.04 -1.65
N PRO A 75 -5.91 3.36 -2.16
CA PRO A 75 -5.59 4.72 -2.62
C PRO A 75 -6.57 5.30 -3.65
N PHE A 76 -7.00 4.48 -4.62
CA PHE A 76 -8.02 4.82 -5.61
C PHE A 76 -8.66 3.53 -6.16
N PRO A 77 -9.83 3.60 -6.83
CA PRO A 77 -10.61 2.40 -7.17
C PRO A 77 -9.90 1.37 -8.08
N GLN A 78 -8.99 1.83 -8.94
CA GLN A 78 -8.22 1.03 -9.89
C GLN A 78 -6.77 0.76 -9.44
N ALA A 79 -6.48 0.89 -8.13
CA ALA A 79 -5.14 0.64 -7.59
C ALA A 79 -4.64 -0.78 -7.92
N VAL A 80 -3.34 -0.90 -8.21
CA VAL A 80 -2.67 -2.17 -8.54
C VAL A 80 -1.37 -2.28 -7.73
N PRO A 81 -1.17 -3.34 -6.94
CA PRO A 81 -2.16 -4.35 -6.52
C PRO A 81 -3.31 -3.72 -5.73
N LYS A 82 -4.51 -4.31 -5.81
CA LYS A 82 -5.72 -3.80 -5.16
C LYS A 82 -5.80 -4.22 -3.68
N TYR A 83 -4.72 -4.02 -2.93
CA TYR A 83 -4.68 -4.32 -1.50
C TYR A 83 -5.10 -3.12 -0.67
N ALA A 84 -5.82 -3.38 0.41
CA ALA A 84 -6.06 -2.38 1.45
C ALA A 84 -4.78 -2.14 2.26
N VAL A 85 -4.62 -0.91 2.72
CA VAL A 85 -3.52 -0.47 3.58
C VAL A 85 -4.14 0.19 4.81
N MET A 86 -3.66 -0.18 6.00
CA MET A 86 -4.03 0.49 7.24
C MET A 86 -2.91 1.43 7.67
N ASP A 87 -3.26 2.70 7.82
CA ASP A 87 -2.37 3.72 8.33
C ASP A 87 -2.35 3.70 9.86
N LYS A 88 -1.27 3.17 10.43
CA LYS A 88 -1.10 3.08 11.88
C LYS A 88 -0.89 4.43 12.58
N SER A 89 -0.57 5.49 11.84
CA SER A 89 -0.40 6.82 12.47
C SER A 89 -1.72 7.44 12.92
N VAL A 90 -2.83 7.04 12.29
CA VAL A 90 -4.18 7.57 12.55
C VAL A 90 -5.17 6.49 13.03
N CYS A 91 -4.84 5.21 12.88
CA CYS A 91 -5.68 4.11 13.35
C CYS A 91 -5.74 4.08 14.88
N ILE A 92 -6.95 3.95 15.43
CA ILE A 92 -7.21 3.88 16.88
C ILE A 92 -7.41 2.45 17.40
N ASP A 93 -7.18 1.43 16.56
CA ASP A 93 -7.34 0.01 16.92
C ASP A 93 -8.71 -0.34 17.56
N CYS A 94 -9.81 0.17 16.99
CA CYS A 94 -11.16 0.04 17.53
C CYS A 94 -11.76 -1.39 17.53
N LYS A 95 -11.10 -2.39 16.92
CA LYS A 95 -11.49 -3.83 16.88
C LYS A 95 -12.94 -4.16 16.48
N ASN A 96 -13.63 -3.24 15.79
CA ASN A 96 -15.01 -3.41 15.30
C ASN A 96 -15.11 -4.15 13.96
#